data_AF-A0A8J5G020-F1
#
_entry.id   AF-A0A8J5G020-F1
#
_cell.length_a   1.000
_cell.length_b   1.000
_cell.length_c   1.000
_cell.angle_alpha   90.00
_cell.angle_beta   90.00
_cell.angle_gamma   90.00
#
_symmetry.space_group_name_H-M   'P 1'
#
loop_
_entity.id
_entity.type
_entity.pdbx_description
1 polymer ?
#
loop_
_entity_poly.entity_id
_entity_poly.type
_entity_poly.pdbx_seq_one_letter_code
_entity_poly.pdbx_strand_id
1 'polypeptide(L)'
;MVVPSARLPAANKLLPCLPFPVVDLSWRRTRAAERLTRAAEDLGFFKVVNHGVAASAAAMATAAASFFALPPGDKLGAGPPSPLGYGVRNIGFNGDMGELEYLLLHSHPAHVAMKANSIPNLNASHFRVMGFSFLVSWRSALADTCIGGLDAVVNEYVKQVRQLAIELLEMLAEGLGLQDTRVFSRMLDDTDNDSLIRFNHYPTPPCLPGSADDDKVGNGTGSVRVGFGEHSDPQLLSILWSNDVDGLQIRLPSTSDEHEVEWLPVPADPTALYVNIGDLLQGHVLAEYYCSLLGGHFVWPHRRYKSFTWGEFKRAMYTLRLGYNRLDLFLAETDDKEDIDFL
;
A
#
# COMPACT_ATOMS: atom_id res chain seq x y z
N MET A 1 3.25 -3.59 7.83
CA MET A 1 2.42 -4.65 7.23
C MET A 1 3.25 -5.89 6.97
N VAL A 2 2.65 -7.07 7.04
CA VAL A 2 3.20 -8.36 6.61
C VAL A 2 2.08 -9.19 5.98
N VAL A 3 2.42 -10.10 5.07
CA VAL A 3 1.47 -11.08 4.52
C VAL A 3 2.01 -12.49 4.73
N PRO A 4 1.47 -13.30 5.65
CA PRO A 4 1.81 -14.72 5.76
C PRO A 4 1.29 -15.53 4.57
N SER A 5 1.99 -16.59 4.18
CA SER A 5 1.69 -17.45 3.03
C SER A 5 0.80 -18.66 3.35
N ALA A 6 0.52 -18.93 4.63
CA ALA A 6 -0.39 -19.99 5.07
C ALA A 6 -1.57 -19.43 5.85
N ARG A 7 -2.76 -20.04 5.69
CA ARG A 7 -3.88 -19.82 6.63
C ARG A 7 -3.40 -20.20 8.02
N LEU A 8 -3.39 -19.23 8.93
CA LEU A 8 -3.03 -19.49 10.33
C LEU A 8 -4.06 -20.45 10.95
N PRO A 9 -3.63 -21.39 11.80
CA PRO A 9 -4.54 -22.18 12.61
C PRO A 9 -5.45 -21.23 13.40
N ALA A 10 -6.75 -21.53 13.44
CA ALA A 10 -7.71 -20.81 14.26
C ALA A 10 -7.47 -21.10 15.76
N ALA A 11 -6.49 -20.42 16.38
CA ALA A 11 -6.20 -20.38 17.81
C ALA A 11 -4.94 -19.51 18.01
N ASN A 12 -4.79 -18.58 18.96
CA ASN A 12 -5.51 -18.28 20.18
C ASN A 12 -5.20 -16.83 20.58
N LYS A 13 -6.24 -16.00 20.56
CA LYS A 13 -6.56 -14.83 21.38
C LYS A 13 -7.50 -14.06 20.46
N LEU A 14 -8.80 -14.23 20.70
CA LEU A 14 -9.78 -13.23 20.32
C LEU A 14 -9.33 -11.95 21.05
N LEU A 15 -8.38 -11.24 20.46
CA LEU A 15 -8.22 -9.82 20.74
C LEU A 15 -9.62 -9.27 20.52
N PRO A 16 -10.23 -8.61 21.51
CA PRO A 16 -11.53 -7.98 21.31
C PRO A 16 -11.40 -7.22 20.00
N CYS A 17 -12.34 -7.46 19.09
CA CYS A 17 -12.42 -6.81 17.78
C CYS A 17 -12.33 -5.31 17.98
N LEU A 18 -11.10 -4.78 18.07
CA LEU A 18 -10.84 -3.36 18.07
C LEU A 18 -11.50 -2.91 16.78
N PRO A 19 -12.50 -2.02 16.85
CA PRO A 19 -13.26 -1.65 15.68
C PRO A 19 -12.28 -1.03 14.70
N PHE A 20 -11.94 -1.82 13.68
CA PHE A 20 -10.95 -1.47 12.68
C PHE A 20 -11.33 -0.10 12.10
N PRO A 21 -10.43 0.90 12.03
CA PRO A 21 -10.84 2.23 11.65
C PRO A 21 -11.42 2.25 10.23
N VAL A 22 -12.71 2.59 10.12
CA VAL A 22 -13.40 2.77 8.83
C VAL A 22 -13.66 4.25 8.58
N VAL A 23 -13.26 4.70 7.41
CA VAL A 23 -13.55 6.00 6.81
C VAL A 23 -14.57 5.79 5.68
N ASP A 24 -15.74 6.39 5.81
CA ASP A 24 -16.81 6.29 4.81
C ASP A 24 -16.90 7.60 4.03
N LEU A 25 -16.59 7.54 2.73
CA LEU A 25 -16.57 8.71 1.86
C LEU A 25 -17.97 9.19 1.42
N SER A 26 -19.03 8.48 1.81
CA SER A 26 -20.40 8.99 1.68
C SER A 26 -20.78 9.98 2.78
N TRP A 27 -20.01 10.06 3.87
CA TRP A 27 -20.25 11.00 4.95
C TRP A 27 -19.93 12.44 4.53
N ARG A 28 -20.40 13.41 5.32
CA ARG A 28 -19.98 14.81 5.16
C ARG A 28 -18.45 14.87 5.28
N ARG A 29 -17.81 15.57 4.35
CA ARG A 29 -16.34 15.68 4.26
C ARG A 29 -15.66 15.98 5.59
N THR A 30 -16.18 16.92 6.39
CA THR A 30 -15.62 17.25 7.71
C THR A 30 -15.58 16.04 8.66
N ARG A 31 -16.65 15.23 8.69
CA ARG A 31 -16.70 14.01 9.50
C ARG A 31 -15.76 12.93 8.96
N ALA A 32 -15.67 12.78 7.64
CA ALA A 32 -14.75 11.84 7.02
C ALA A 32 -13.28 12.22 7.30
N ALA A 33 -12.94 13.52 7.18
CA ALA A 33 -11.64 14.08 7.52
C ALA A 33 -11.27 13.85 9.00
N GLU A 34 -12.16 14.18 9.94
CA GLU A 34 -11.95 13.92 11.37
C GLU A 34 -11.71 12.43 11.66
N ARG A 35 -12.46 11.53 11.01
CA ARG A 35 -12.30 10.08 11.18
C ARG A 35 -10.99 9.59 10.56
N LEU A 36 -10.62 10.10 9.40
CA LEU A 36 -9.39 9.78 8.68
C LEU A 36 -8.18 10.20 9.51
N THR A 37 -8.14 11.44 9.98
CA THR A 37 -7.03 11.97 10.79
C THR A 37 -6.82 11.15 12.05
N ARG A 38 -7.88 10.86 12.82
CA ARG A 38 -7.76 9.99 14.00
C ARG A 38 -7.24 8.60 13.66
N ALA A 39 -7.72 8.02 12.57
CA ALA A 39 -7.27 6.69 12.16
C ALA A 39 -5.79 6.67 11.72
N ALA A 40 -5.34 7.74 11.06
CA ALA A 40 -3.94 7.95 10.72
C ALA A 40 -3.06 8.14 11.96
N GLU A 41 -3.55 8.84 12.98
CA GLU A 41 -2.85 9.07 14.26
C GLU A 41 -2.76 7.82 15.14
N ASP A 42 -3.88 7.09 15.28
CA ASP A 42 -4.01 5.96 16.20
C ASP A 42 -3.27 4.72 15.69
N LEU A 43 -3.37 4.45 14.38
CA LEU A 43 -2.94 3.19 13.79
C LEU A 43 -2.06 3.34 12.54
N GLY A 44 -2.11 4.50 11.87
CA GLY A 44 -1.47 4.71 10.57
C GLY A 44 -2.04 3.81 9.46
N PHE A 45 -3.15 3.12 9.72
CA PHE A 45 -3.75 2.15 8.81
C PHE A 45 -5.27 2.12 8.98
N PHE A 46 -6.02 2.21 7.88
CA PHE A 46 -7.49 2.28 7.95
C PHE A 46 -8.18 1.80 6.68
N LYS A 47 -9.46 1.45 6.82
CA LYS A 47 -10.33 0.98 5.74
C LYS A 47 -11.10 2.16 5.19
N VAL A 48 -11.19 2.26 3.87
CA VAL A 48 -12.01 3.24 3.17
C VAL A 48 -13.14 2.51 2.46
N VAL A 49 -14.37 2.99 2.61
CA VAL A 49 -15.57 2.47 1.93
C VAL A 49 -16.28 3.59 1.16
N ASN A 50 -17.16 3.22 0.24
CA ASN A 50 -17.90 4.16 -0.63
C ASN A 50 -16.95 5.08 -1.45
N HIS A 51 -15.79 4.56 -1.83
CA HIS A 51 -14.69 5.29 -2.49
C HIS A 51 -14.84 5.50 -4.00
N GLY A 52 -15.90 4.98 -4.62
CA GLY A 52 -16.16 5.17 -6.06
C GLY A 52 -15.27 4.36 -7.03
N VAL A 53 -14.14 3.80 -6.59
CA VAL A 53 -13.20 3.06 -7.46
C VAL A 53 -13.45 1.53 -7.60
N ALA A 54 -14.55 1.01 -7.07
CA ALA A 54 -14.79 -0.45 -7.01
C ALA A 54 -14.80 -1.12 -8.40
N ALA A 55 -15.38 -0.46 -9.42
CA ALA A 55 -15.47 -1.01 -10.77
C ALA A 55 -14.08 -1.10 -11.44
N SER A 56 -13.24 -0.07 -11.30
CA SER A 56 -11.89 -0.07 -11.87
C SER A 56 -10.97 -1.04 -11.11
N ALA A 57 -11.14 -1.19 -9.79
CA ALA A 57 -10.45 -2.21 -9.00
C ALA A 57 -10.78 -3.64 -9.46
N ALA A 58 -12.05 -3.96 -9.71
CA ALA A 58 -12.46 -5.27 -10.21
C ALA A 58 -11.91 -5.56 -11.62
N ALA A 59 -11.92 -4.56 -12.51
CA ALA A 59 -11.29 -4.66 -13.82
C ALA A 59 -9.78 -4.91 -13.69
N MET A 60 -9.12 -4.18 -12.79
CA MET A 60 -7.70 -4.34 -12.48
C MET A 60 -7.36 -5.74 -12.00
N ALA A 61 -8.15 -6.28 -11.07
CA ALA A 61 -8.00 -7.61 -10.54
C ALA A 61 -8.07 -8.68 -11.64
N THR A 62 -9.03 -8.53 -12.56
CA THR A 62 -9.22 -9.44 -13.69
C THR A 62 -8.01 -9.42 -14.64
N ALA A 63 -7.50 -8.23 -14.94
CA ALA A 63 -6.34 -8.06 -15.79
C ALA A 63 -5.06 -8.63 -15.13
N ALA A 64 -4.86 -8.36 -13.84
CA ALA A 64 -3.74 -8.92 -13.07
C ALA A 64 -3.81 -10.45 -12.99
N ALA A 65 -4.98 -11.02 -12.69
CA ALA A 65 -5.17 -12.47 -12.64
C ALA A 65 -4.86 -13.14 -13.99
N SER A 66 -5.28 -12.51 -15.08
CA SER A 66 -4.98 -12.99 -16.43
C SER A 66 -3.49 -12.96 -16.75
N PHE A 67 -2.77 -11.90 -16.32
CA PHE A 67 -1.32 -11.83 -16.43
C PHE A 67 -0.63 -12.95 -15.63
N PHE A 68 -1.02 -13.18 -14.38
CA PHE A 68 -0.39 -14.21 -13.55
C PHE A 68 -0.71 -15.65 -14.00
N ALA A 69 -1.80 -15.84 -14.74
CA ALA A 69 -2.16 -17.10 -15.40
C ALA A 69 -1.34 -17.42 -16.67
N LEU A 70 -0.54 -16.47 -17.18
CA LEU A 70 0.32 -16.71 -18.34
C LEU A 70 1.39 -17.79 -18.04
N PRO A 71 1.86 -18.52 -19.08
CA PRO A 71 3.01 -19.41 -18.94
C PRO A 71 4.24 -18.69 -18.34
N PRO A 72 5.08 -19.39 -17.54
CA PRO A 72 6.24 -18.76 -16.91
C PRO A 72 7.17 -18.00 -17.87
N GLY A 73 7.37 -18.50 -19.10
CA GLY A 73 8.20 -17.84 -20.11
C GLY A 73 7.68 -16.46 -20.52
N ASP A 74 6.36 -16.32 -20.64
CA ASP A 74 5.73 -15.05 -21.03
C ASP A 74 5.80 -14.03 -19.88
N LYS A 75 5.60 -14.49 -18.63
CA LYS A 75 5.75 -13.64 -17.43
C LYS A 75 7.20 -13.16 -17.26
N LEU A 76 8.18 -14.03 -17.50
CA LEU A 76 9.61 -13.66 -17.44
C LEU A 76 9.98 -12.57 -18.45
N GLY A 77 9.32 -12.52 -19.61
CA GLY A 77 9.47 -11.44 -20.59
C GLY A 77 9.05 -10.05 -20.06
N ALA A 78 8.20 -10.00 -19.03
CA ALA A 78 7.84 -8.77 -18.34
C ALA A 78 8.85 -8.35 -17.25
N GLY A 79 9.84 -9.19 -16.94
CA GLY A 79 10.91 -8.90 -15.99
C GLY A 79 12.09 -8.13 -16.61
N PRO A 80 13.18 -7.95 -15.85
CA PRO A 80 13.29 -8.13 -14.40
C PRO A 80 12.51 -7.05 -13.62
N PRO A 81 12.36 -7.18 -12.29
CA PRO A 81 11.64 -6.19 -11.47
C PRO A 81 12.46 -4.92 -11.19
N SER A 82 13.71 -4.85 -11.69
CA SER A 82 14.60 -3.70 -11.57
C SER A 82 14.91 -3.12 -12.96
N PRO A 83 14.62 -1.84 -13.24
CA PRO A 83 14.04 -0.87 -12.31
C PRO A 83 12.56 -1.12 -12.01
N LEU A 84 11.80 -1.70 -12.95
CA LEU A 84 10.37 -2.02 -12.82
C LEU A 84 9.99 -3.18 -13.75
N GLY A 85 9.23 -4.15 -13.25
CA GLY A 85 8.76 -5.30 -14.05
C GLY A 85 8.30 -6.47 -13.19
N TYR A 86 8.25 -7.64 -13.83
CA TYR A 86 7.88 -8.89 -13.18
C TYR A 86 9.02 -9.44 -12.33
N GLY A 87 8.69 -9.87 -11.12
CA GLY A 87 9.60 -10.51 -10.17
C GLY A 87 8.96 -11.73 -9.52
N VAL A 88 9.81 -12.67 -9.10
CA VAL A 88 9.41 -13.89 -8.40
C VAL A 88 10.26 -14.02 -7.16
N ARG A 89 9.60 -14.08 -6.01
CA ARG A 89 10.13 -14.26 -4.65
C ARG A 89 11.07 -13.19 -4.12
N ASN A 90 12.08 -12.76 -4.88
CA ASN A 90 13.04 -11.74 -4.48
C ASN A 90 12.35 -10.39 -4.27
N ILE A 91 12.60 -9.74 -3.13
CA ILE A 91 12.07 -8.40 -2.80
C ILE A 91 13.26 -7.47 -2.56
N GLY A 92 13.30 -6.34 -3.27
CA GLY A 92 14.39 -5.37 -3.16
C GLY A 92 15.73 -5.93 -3.65
N PHE A 93 16.84 -5.42 -3.09
CA PHE A 93 18.20 -5.74 -3.53
C PHE A 93 19.05 -6.49 -2.49
N ASN A 94 18.52 -6.68 -1.27
CA ASN A 94 19.32 -7.07 -0.10
C ASN A 94 18.95 -8.45 0.48
N GLY A 95 18.46 -9.35 -0.39
CA GLY A 95 18.24 -10.76 -0.07
C GLY A 95 16.90 -11.08 0.61
N ASP A 96 15.97 -10.13 0.69
CA ASP A 96 14.62 -10.39 1.18
C ASP A 96 13.86 -11.27 0.17
N MET A 97 13.10 -12.24 0.69
CA MET A 97 12.36 -13.23 -0.09
C MET A 97 10.94 -13.35 0.46
N GLY A 98 9.98 -13.63 -0.43
CA GLY A 98 8.61 -13.94 -0.07
C GLY A 98 8.01 -15.01 -0.98
N GLU A 99 6.96 -15.68 -0.51
CA GLU A 99 6.18 -16.63 -1.32
C GLU A 99 5.14 -15.87 -2.16
N LEU A 100 5.65 -15.14 -3.14
CA LEU A 100 4.86 -14.37 -4.09
C LEU A 100 5.54 -14.25 -5.45
N GLU A 101 4.73 -13.98 -6.47
CA GLU A 101 5.16 -13.34 -7.71
C GLU A 101 4.50 -11.96 -7.81
N TYR A 102 5.12 -11.03 -8.52
CA TYR A 102 4.61 -9.67 -8.60
C TYR A 102 4.97 -8.98 -9.91
N LEU A 103 4.19 -7.96 -10.26
CA LEU A 103 4.47 -7.04 -11.37
C LEU A 103 4.50 -5.61 -10.82
N LEU A 104 5.63 -4.93 -11.00
CA LEU A 104 5.85 -3.56 -10.55
C LEU A 104 5.89 -2.62 -11.76
N LEU A 105 5.03 -1.59 -11.78
CA LEU A 105 4.95 -0.59 -12.84
C LEU A 105 4.98 0.82 -12.25
N HIS A 106 5.35 1.79 -13.07
CA HIS A 106 5.16 3.19 -12.73
C HIS A 106 3.69 3.55 -12.96
N SER A 107 3.13 4.43 -12.15
CA SER A 107 1.77 4.97 -12.33
C SER A 107 1.62 5.95 -13.51
N HIS A 108 2.70 6.30 -14.21
CA HIS A 108 2.64 7.30 -15.27
C HIS A 108 2.23 6.62 -16.57
N PRO A 109 1.19 7.13 -17.30
CA PRO A 109 0.63 6.42 -18.45
C PRO A 109 1.64 6.04 -19.54
N ALA A 110 2.62 6.91 -19.80
CA ALA A 110 3.69 6.63 -20.76
C ALA A 110 4.52 5.38 -20.38
N HIS A 111 4.85 5.21 -19.10
CA HIS A 111 5.63 4.07 -18.62
C HIS A 111 4.81 2.78 -18.62
N VAL A 112 3.52 2.87 -18.27
CA VAL A 112 2.57 1.74 -18.36
C VAL A 112 2.46 1.25 -19.80
N ALA A 113 2.24 2.17 -20.75
CA ALA A 113 2.11 1.83 -22.17
C ALA A 113 3.39 1.20 -22.74
N MET A 114 4.56 1.76 -22.41
CA MET A 114 5.84 1.17 -22.81
C MET A 114 5.99 -0.28 -22.32
N LYS A 115 5.63 -0.56 -21.06
CA LYS A 115 5.73 -1.92 -20.51
C LYS A 115 4.68 -2.86 -21.09
N ALA A 116 3.44 -2.41 -21.27
CA ALA A 116 2.38 -3.22 -21.89
C ALA A 116 2.75 -3.68 -23.31
N ASN A 117 3.43 -2.83 -24.09
CA ASN A 117 3.92 -3.19 -25.43
C ASN A 117 5.11 -4.17 -25.42
N SER A 118 5.89 -4.22 -24.34
CA SER A 118 7.02 -5.14 -24.23
C SER A 118 6.62 -6.58 -23.88
N ILE A 119 5.37 -6.81 -23.47
CA ILE A 119 4.92 -8.14 -23.04
C ILE A 119 4.00 -8.73 -24.10
N PRO A 120 4.41 -9.81 -24.80
CA PRO A 120 3.59 -10.46 -25.81
C PRO A 120 2.21 -10.86 -25.26
N ASN A 121 1.16 -10.76 -26.08
CA ASN A 121 -0.21 -11.22 -25.80
C ASN A 121 -1.00 -10.49 -24.70
N LEU A 122 -0.39 -9.55 -23.97
CA LEU A 122 -1.07 -8.77 -22.94
C LEU A 122 -2.03 -7.70 -23.50
N ASN A 123 -1.73 -7.20 -24.70
CA ASN A 123 -2.56 -6.21 -25.41
C ASN A 123 -3.56 -6.87 -26.39
N ALA A 124 -3.36 -8.15 -26.74
CA ALA A 124 -4.23 -8.91 -27.64
C ALA A 124 -5.50 -9.46 -26.94
N SER A 125 -5.51 -9.42 -25.61
CA SER A 125 -6.63 -9.86 -24.78
C SER A 125 -7.54 -8.66 -24.49
N HIS A 126 -8.66 -8.51 -25.21
CA HIS A 126 -9.72 -7.61 -24.74
C HIS A 126 -10.24 -8.16 -23.40
N PHE A 127 -9.94 -7.47 -22.29
CA PHE A 127 -10.40 -7.91 -20.98
C PHE A 127 -11.91 -7.67 -20.85
N ARG A 128 -12.69 -8.75 -20.95
CA ARG A 128 -14.14 -8.72 -20.70
C ARG A 128 -14.39 -8.57 -19.21
N VAL A 129 -14.86 -7.40 -18.78
CA VAL A 129 -15.45 -7.22 -17.46
C VAL A 129 -16.93 -7.59 -17.53
N MET A 130 -17.33 -8.66 -16.84
CA MET A 130 -18.74 -8.95 -16.59
C MET A 130 -19.23 -7.96 -15.52
N GLY A 131 -19.95 -6.91 -15.94
CA GLY A 131 -20.51 -5.93 -15.02
C GLY A 131 -21.53 -6.57 -14.06
N PHE A 132 -21.25 -6.54 -12.76
CA PHE A 132 -22.24 -6.87 -11.73
C PHE A 132 -23.13 -5.64 -11.50
N SER A 133 -24.43 -5.74 -11.81
CA SER A 133 -25.42 -4.72 -11.47
C SER A 133 -26.21 -5.16 -10.24
N PHE A 134 -26.10 -4.39 -9.15
CA PHE A 134 -27.07 -4.41 -8.06
C PHE A 134 -28.26 -3.53 -8.49
N LEU A 135 -29.39 -4.19 -8.78
CA LEU A 135 -30.75 -3.66 -8.95
C LEU A 135 -30.92 -2.45 -9.90
N VAL A 136 -31.42 -2.69 -11.12
CA VAL A 136 -32.75 -2.27 -11.64
C VAL A 136 -32.90 -2.79 -13.08
N SER A 137 -34.07 -3.35 -13.38
CA SER A 137 -34.52 -3.87 -14.66
C SER A 137 -34.19 -3.00 -15.89
N TRP A 138 -33.19 -3.39 -16.68
CA TRP A 138 -33.08 -3.08 -18.12
C TRP A 138 -32.47 -4.28 -18.86
N ARG A 139 -33.33 -5.15 -19.38
CA ARG A 139 -32.97 -6.18 -20.38
C ARG A 139 -32.86 -5.51 -21.77
N SER A 140 -31.73 -4.85 -22.06
CA SER A 140 -31.30 -4.59 -23.46
C SER A 140 -29.97 -3.82 -23.64
N ALA A 141 -29.21 -3.48 -22.58
CA ALA A 141 -27.99 -2.68 -22.72
C ALA A 141 -26.75 -3.26 -22.00
N LEU A 142 -26.62 -4.59 -21.92
CA LEU A 142 -25.38 -5.27 -21.49
C LEU A 142 -24.55 -5.73 -22.70
N ALA A 143 -24.49 -4.90 -23.75
CA ALA A 143 -23.62 -5.14 -24.89
C ALA A 143 -22.24 -4.54 -24.62
N ASP A 144 -21.27 -5.43 -24.36
CA ASP A 144 -19.87 -5.30 -24.77
C ASP A 144 -19.13 -3.98 -24.46
N THR A 145 -18.98 -3.61 -23.19
CA THR A 145 -17.89 -2.67 -22.83
C THR A 145 -16.58 -3.46 -22.72
N CYS A 146 -15.91 -3.69 -23.86
CA CYS A 146 -14.50 -4.10 -23.86
C CYS A 146 -13.69 -2.96 -23.22
N ILE A 147 -13.26 -3.12 -21.98
CA ILE A 147 -12.13 -2.34 -21.48
C ILE A 147 -10.91 -2.89 -22.23
N GLY A 148 -10.07 -2.02 -22.80
CA GLY A 148 -8.98 -2.38 -23.71
C GLY A 148 -7.92 -3.32 -23.12
N GLY A 149 -6.69 -3.26 -23.64
CA GLY A 149 -5.58 -4.03 -23.09
C GLY A 149 -5.23 -3.64 -21.64
N LEU A 150 -4.24 -4.33 -21.06
CA LEU A 150 -3.79 -4.09 -19.68
C LEU A 150 -3.44 -2.61 -19.45
N ASP A 151 -2.90 -1.92 -20.45
CA ASP A 151 -2.59 -0.49 -20.39
C ASP A 151 -3.81 0.37 -20.12
N ALA A 152 -4.92 0.15 -20.83
CA ALA A 152 -6.16 0.89 -20.66
C ALA A 152 -6.75 0.66 -19.27
N VAL A 153 -6.78 -0.60 -18.83
CA VAL A 153 -7.27 -1.00 -17.50
C VAL A 153 -6.41 -0.36 -16.40
N VAL A 154 -5.07 -0.41 -16.54
CA VAL A 154 -4.10 0.16 -15.58
C VAL A 154 -4.22 1.67 -15.50
N ASN A 155 -4.26 2.35 -16.64
CA ASN A 155 -4.35 3.80 -16.67
C ASN A 155 -5.67 4.31 -16.08
N GLU A 156 -6.80 3.64 -16.34
CA GLU A 156 -8.08 4.04 -15.76
C GLU A 156 -8.12 3.84 -14.24
N TYR A 157 -7.65 2.68 -13.75
CA TYR A 157 -7.55 2.44 -12.31
C TYR A 157 -6.60 3.43 -11.62
N VAL A 158 -5.41 3.64 -12.17
CA VAL A 158 -4.43 4.58 -11.62
C VAL A 158 -4.97 5.99 -11.59
N LYS A 159 -5.67 6.44 -12.63
CA LYS A 159 -6.33 7.75 -12.67
C LYS A 159 -7.33 7.90 -11.52
N GLN A 160 -8.21 6.92 -11.35
CA GLN A 160 -9.23 6.96 -10.29
C GLN A 160 -8.61 6.91 -8.88
N VAL A 161 -7.66 6.00 -8.64
CA VAL A 161 -6.98 5.87 -7.34
C VAL A 161 -6.11 7.08 -7.04
N ARG A 162 -5.49 7.72 -8.04
CA ARG A 162 -4.76 8.97 -7.86
C ARG A 162 -5.69 10.10 -7.40
N GLN A 163 -6.87 10.22 -8.00
CA GLN A 163 -7.85 11.22 -7.57
C GLN A 163 -8.32 10.95 -6.13
N LEU A 164 -8.53 9.68 -5.77
CA LEU A 164 -8.83 9.28 -4.41
C LEU A 164 -7.68 9.62 -3.45
N ALA A 165 -6.42 9.37 -3.82
CA ALA A 165 -5.26 9.71 -3.00
C ALA A 165 -5.17 11.22 -2.73
N ILE A 166 -5.42 12.05 -3.75
CA ILE A 166 -5.50 13.51 -3.61
C ILE A 166 -6.58 13.87 -2.58
N GLU A 167 -7.78 13.30 -2.71
CA GLU A 167 -8.90 13.59 -1.80
C GLU A 167 -8.58 13.21 -0.35
N LEU A 168 -8.01 12.02 -0.13
CA LEU A 168 -7.61 11.54 1.19
C LEU A 168 -6.53 12.42 1.82
N LEU A 169 -5.52 12.84 1.05
CA LEU A 169 -4.46 13.71 1.52
C LEU A 169 -4.97 15.12 1.88
N GLU A 170 -5.90 15.66 1.10
CA GLU A 170 -6.52 16.96 1.40
C GLU A 170 -7.44 16.89 2.63
N MET A 171 -8.21 15.81 2.78
CA MET A 171 -8.99 15.58 4.00
C MET A 171 -8.10 15.41 5.23
N LEU A 172 -6.95 14.74 5.10
CA LEU A 172 -5.98 14.64 6.19
C LEU A 172 -5.48 16.03 6.60
N ALA A 173 -5.08 16.86 5.63
CA ALA A 173 -4.64 18.23 5.89
C ALA A 173 -5.74 19.09 6.54
N GLU A 174 -7.00 18.94 6.10
CA GLU A 174 -8.17 19.58 6.74
C GLU A 174 -8.36 19.13 8.19
N GLY A 175 -8.32 17.83 8.46
CA GLY A 175 -8.50 17.29 9.81
C GLY A 175 -7.34 17.63 10.75
N LEU A 176 -6.15 17.91 10.21
CA LEU A 176 -5.01 18.47 10.94
C LEU A 176 -5.09 19.99 11.16
N GLY A 177 -6.12 20.66 10.61
CA GLY A 177 -6.31 22.11 10.75
C GLY A 177 -5.36 22.96 9.91
N LEU A 178 -4.74 22.39 8.87
CA LEU A 178 -3.81 23.11 8.01
C LEU A 178 -4.58 24.10 7.11
N GLN A 179 -4.08 25.33 7.02
CA GLN A 179 -4.69 26.37 6.17
C GLN A 179 -4.60 26.01 4.69
N ASP A 180 -3.51 25.37 4.29
CA ASP A 180 -3.29 24.89 2.94
C ASP A 180 -3.54 23.38 2.86
N THR A 181 -4.75 23.01 2.45
CA THR A 181 -5.18 21.61 2.36
C THR A 181 -4.43 20.83 1.28
N ARG A 182 -3.80 21.52 0.33
CA ARG A 182 -3.07 20.91 -0.79
C ARG A 182 -1.59 20.64 -0.49
N VAL A 183 -1.15 20.89 0.74
CA VAL A 183 0.26 20.75 1.15
C VAL A 183 0.84 19.36 0.82
N PHE A 184 0.05 18.29 0.98
CA PHE A 184 0.48 16.93 0.63
C PHE A 184 0.09 16.55 -0.79
N SER A 185 -1.11 16.90 -1.25
CA SER A 185 -1.60 16.48 -2.58
C SER A 185 -0.76 17.07 -3.72
N ARG A 186 -0.17 18.26 -3.56
CA ARG A 186 0.74 18.84 -4.57
C ARG A 186 2.00 18.01 -4.81
N MET A 187 2.48 17.24 -3.83
CA MET A 187 3.60 16.31 -4.03
C MET A 187 3.25 15.22 -5.05
N LEU A 188 1.95 14.97 -5.27
CA LEU A 188 1.53 14.05 -6.31
C LEU A 188 1.68 14.68 -7.71
N ASP A 189 1.52 16.00 -7.85
CA ASP A 189 1.58 16.73 -9.12
C ASP A 189 3.01 17.15 -9.53
N ASP A 190 4.00 16.87 -8.70
CA ASP A 190 5.40 17.17 -8.97
C ASP A 190 5.91 16.44 -10.24
N THR A 191 6.77 17.08 -11.01
CA THR A 191 7.43 16.48 -12.18
C THR A 191 8.27 15.26 -11.82
N ASP A 192 8.76 15.19 -10.58
CA ASP A 192 9.54 14.07 -10.06
C ASP A 192 8.66 13.04 -9.31
N ASN A 193 7.34 13.05 -9.51
CA ASN A 193 6.44 12.07 -8.91
C ASN A 193 6.84 10.64 -9.27
N ASP A 194 7.10 9.84 -8.25
CA ASP A 194 7.60 8.48 -8.35
C ASP A 194 6.57 7.45 -7.86
N SER A 195 5.28 7.70 -8.12
CA SER A 195 4.22 6.80 -7.67
C SER A 195 4.24 5.50 -8.47
N LEU A 196 4.17 4.37 -7.76
CA LEU A 196 4.23 3.03 -8.33
C LEU A 196 2.89 2.31 -8.17
N ILE A 197 2.65 1.33 -9.03
CA ILE A 197 1.60 0.32 -8.85
C ILE A 197 2.26 -1.06 -8.80
N ARG A 198 1.91 -1.84 -7.79
CA ARG A 198 2.43 -3.19 -7.57
C ARG A 198 1.27 -4.18 -7.53
N PHE A 199 1.31 -5.17 -8.40
CA PHE A 199 0.43 -6.33 -8.35
C PHE A 199 1.16 -7.45 -7.63
N ASN A 200 0.62 -7.93 -6.51
CA ASN A 200 1.15 -9.09 -5.83
C ASN A 200 0.20 -10.27 -6.04
N HIS A 201 0.76 -11.43 -6.37
CA HIS A 201 0.05 -12.69 -6.42
C HIS A 201 0.72 -13.65 -5.43
N TYR A 202 -0.08 -14.12 -4.46
CA TYR A 202 0.33 -15.03 -3.40
C TYR A 202 -0.27 -16.41 -3.68
N PRO A 203 0.38 -17.24 -4.50
CA PRO A 203 -0.21 -18.51 -4.91
C PRO A 203 -0.06 -19.59 -3.81
N THR A 204 -0.94 -20.60 -3.82
CA THR A 204 -0.95 -21.69 -2.82
C THR A 204 0.20 -22.66 -3.04
N PRO A 205 1.18 -22.80 -2.11
CA PRO A 205 2.36 -23.66 -2.31
C PRO A 205 2.03 -25.11 -2.68
N PRO A 206 2.90 -25.84 -3.43
CA PRO A 206 4.19 -25.45 -4.00
C PRO A 206 4.06 -25.06 -5.47
N CYS A 207 3.64 -23.84 -5.74
CA CYS A 207 3.31 -23.34 -7.07
C CYS A 207 4.33 -22.34 -7.63
N LEU A 208 5.35 -21.98 -6.84
CA LEU A 208 6.42 -21.07 -7.28
C LEU A 208 7.76 -21.82 -7.41
N PRO A 209 8.58 -21.49 -8.43
CA PRO A 209 9.91 -22.06 -8.57
C PRO A 209 10.77 -21.84 -7.31
N GLY A 210 11.31 -22.93 -6.77
CA GLY A 210 12.18 -22.89 -5.59
C GLY A 210 11.46 -22.76 -4.24
N SER A 211 10.12 -22.86 -4.21
CA SER A 211 9.40 -23.08 -2.94
C SER A 211 9.90 -24.38 -2.32
N ALA A 212 10.21 -24.38 -1.02
CA ALA A 212 10.62 -25.60 -0.33
C ALA A 212 9.43 -26.59 -0.27
N ASP A 213 9.68 -27.87 -0.57
CA ASP A 213 8.73 -28.95 -0.33
C ASP A 213 8.47 -29.07 1.18
N ASP A 214 7.19 -29.05 1.57
CA ASP A 214 6.75 -29.18 2.97
C ASP A 214 7.24 -30.49 3.63
N ASP A 215 7.61 -31.50 2.84
CA ASP A 215 8.06 -32.82 3.29
C ASP A 215 9.47 -32.85 3.93
N LYS A 216 10.24 -31.74 3.91
CA LYS A 216 11.58 -31.68 4.54
C LYS A 216 11.65 -30.89 5.85
N VAL A 217 10.56 -30.29 6.31
CA VAL A 217 10.52 -29.60 7.62
C VAL A 217 10.09 -30.58 8.73
N GLY A 218 10.84 -31.68 8.83
CA GLY A 218 10.79 -32.58 9.98
C GLY A 218 11.54 -31.97 11.16
N ASN A 219 10.95 -30.98 11.83
CA ASN A 219 11.20 -30.67 13.24
C ASN A 219 10.28 -29.52 13.70
N GLY A 220 9.19 -29.87 14.39
CA GLY A 220 8.63 -29.22 15.61
C GLY A 220 8.35 -27.71 15.70
N THR A 221 8.86 -26.86 14.81
CA THR A 221 8.60 -25.42 14.77
C THR A 221 8.12 -25.11 13.37
N GLY A 222 6.80 -25.15 13.17
CA GLY A 222 6.18 -24.82 11.88
C GLY A 222 6.57 -23.40 11.47
N SER A 223 7.58 -23.28 10.61
CA SER A 223 7.99 -21.99 10.04
C SER A 223 6.82 -21.49 9.21
N VAL A 224 6.15 -20.44 9.69
CA VAL A 224 5.09 -19.77 8.92
C VAL A 224 5.76 -19.21 7.67
N ARG A 225 5.42 -19.77 6.51
CA ARG A 225 5.86 -19.20 5.23
C ARG A 225 5.37 -17.77 5.15
N VAL A 226 6.20 -16.84 4.68
CA VAL A 226 5.87 -15.41 4.56
C VAL A 226 5.71 -15.07 3.08
N GLY A 227 4.55 -14.56 2.70
CA GLY A 227 4.25 -14.07 1.36
C GLY A 227 4.94 -12.74 1.06
N PHE A 228 4.88 -11.76 1.97
CA PHE A 228 5.64 -10.50 1.88
C PHE A 228 6.09 -10.11 3.29
N GLY A 229 7.41 -9.93 3.47
CA GLY A 229 8.03 -9.66 4.77
C GLY A 229 7.52 -8.39 5.45
N GLU A 230 7.74 -8.27 6.76
CA GLU A 230 7.35 -7.07 7.51
C GLU A 230 8.03 -5.81 6.98
N HIS A 231 7.27 -4.73 6.84
CA HIS A 231 7.78 -3.41 6.46
C HIS A 231 6.78 -2.29 6.80
N SER A 232 7.27 -1.05 6.89
CA SER A 232 6.48 0.14 6.59
C SER A 232 6.61 0.48 5.11
N ASP A 233 5.77 1.37 4.58
CA ASP A 233 5.92 1.87 3.21
C ASP A 233 6.69 3.20 3.22
N PRO A 234 7.62 3.42 2.29
CA PRO A 234 8.47 4.61 2.28
C PRO A 234 7.76 5.88 1.79
N GLN A 235 6.70 5.77 0.96
CA GLN A 235 6.04 6.90 0.32
C GLN A 235 5.15 7.71 1.30
N LEU A 236 4.34 8.62 0.78
CA LEU A 236 3.34 9.35 1.59
C LEU A 236 2.19 8.44 2.04
N LEU A 237 1.63 7.69 1.09
CA LEU A 237 0.41 6.92 1.25
C LEU A 237 0.43 5.70 0.32
N SER A 238 -0.02 4.56 0.82
CA SER A 238 -0.35 3.39 -0.02
C SER A 238 -1.85 3.11 0.03
N ILE A 239 -2.46 2.84 -1.12
CA ILE A 239 -3.86 2.44 -1.25
C ILE A 239 -3.89 1.02 -1.79
N LEU A 240 -4.38 0.10 -0.97
CA LEU A 240 -4.39 -1.34 -1.21
C LEU A 240 -5.81 -1.83 -1.50
N TRP A 241 -5.95 -2.61 -2.56
CA TRP A 241 -7.11 -3.45 -2.83
C TRP A 241 -6.68 -4.92 -2.80
N SER A 242 -7.53 -5.81 -2.29
CA SER A 242 -7.33 -7.26 -2.33
C SER A 242 -8.63 -7.97 -2.72
N ASN A 243 -8.50 -9.24 -3.10
CA ASN A 243 -9.65 -10.13 -3.22
C ASN A 243 -10.20 -10.55 -1.84
N ASP A 244 -11.06 -11.55 -1.83
CA ASP A 244 -11.72 -12.14 -0.66
C ASP A 244 -10.87 -13.18 0.09
N VAL A 245 -9.55 -13.17 -0.10
CA VAL A 245 -8.61 -14.07 0.57
C VAL A 245 -7.84 -13.32 1.66
N ASP A 246 -7.96 -13.79 2.90
CA ASP A 246 -7.22 -13.23 4.04
C ASP A 246 -5.71 -13.42 3.88
N GLY A 247 -4.94 -12.52 4.50
CA GLY A 247 -3.49 -12.64 4.55
C GLY A 247 -2.79 -11.38 5.07
N LEU A 248 -3.40 -10.20 4.96
CA LEU A 248 -2.79 -8.98 5.45
C LEU A 248 -2.80 -8.91 6.98
N GLN A 249 -1.66 -8.54 7.56
CA GLN A 249 -1.53 -8.24 8.98
C GLN A 249 -0.81 -6.90 9.19
N ILE A 250 -1.21 -6.18 10.23
CA ILE A 250 -0.55 -4.96 10.69
C ILE A 250 0.01 -5.16 12.09
N ARG A 251 1.13 -4.51 12.37
CA ARG A 251 1.75 -4.53 13.70
C ARG A 251 1.09 -3.45 14.54
N LEU A 252 0.56 -3.81 15.70
CA LEU A 252 0.03 -2.83 16.64
C LEU A 252 1.17 -2.10 17.37
N PRO A 253 0.96 -0.85 17.82
CA PRO A 253 1.89 -0.19 18.73
C PRO A 253 2.09 -1.02 20.01
N SER A 254 3.33 -1.16 20.48
CA SER A 254 3.63 -1.96 21.67
C SER A 254 2.94 -1.37 22.91
N THR A 255 2.10 -2.17 23.56
CA THR A 255 1.48 -1.83 24.84
C THR A 255 2.40 -2.29 25.96
N SER A 256 3.23 -1.41 26.48
CA SER A 256 3.93 -1.51 27.78
C SER A 256 4.90 -2.68 28.07
N ASP A 257 4.94 -3.74 27.26
CA ASP A 257 5.96 -4.79 27.35
C ASP A 257 6.76 -4.82 26.04
N GLU A 258 8.04 -4.42 26.12
CA GLU A 258 8.96 -4.27 24.99
C GLU A 258 9.29 -5.59 24.25
N HIS A 259 8.65 -6.70 24.62
CA HIS A 259 8.99 -8.05 24.13
C HIS A 259 7.83 -8.79 23.44
N GLU A 260 6.58 -8.31 23.49
CA GLU A 260 5.46 -8.93 22.76
C GLU A 260 5.06 -8.05 21.57
N VAL A 261 5.45 -8.48 20.36
CA VAL A 261 4.99 -7.86 19.11
C VAL A 261 3.62 -8.41 18.76
N GLU A 262 2.60 -7.56 18.81
CA GLU A 262 1.23 -7.93 18.47
C GLU A 262 0.91 -7.66 17.00
N TRP A 263 0.43 -8.69 16.30
CA TRP A 263 -0.01 -8.61 14.91
C TRP A 263 -1.52 -8.73 14.83
N LEU A 264 -2.17 -7.71 14.27
CA LEU A 264 -3.61 -7.69 14.02
C LEU A 264 -3.91 -8.19 12.60
N PRO A 265 -4.67 -9.29 12.43
CA PRO A 265 -5.19 -9.69 11.14
C PRO A 265 -6.17 -8.66 10.58
N VAL A 266 -6.02 -8.32 9.30
CA VAL A 266 -6.93 -7.45 8.58
C VAL A 266 -7.87 -8.31 7.74
N PRO A 267 -9.19 -8.33 8.02
CA PRO A 267 -10.13 -9.14 7.25
C PRO A 267 -10.14 -8.75 5.77
N ALA A 268 -10.16 -9.73 4.87
CA ALA A 268 -10.35 -9.46 3.45
C ALA A 268 -11.71 -8.80 3.21
N ASP A 269 -11.71 -7.72 2.40
CA ASP A 269 -12.94 -7.07 1.94
C ASP A 269 -12.74 -6.52 0.52
N PRO A 270 -13.22 -7.22 -0.52
CA PRO A 270 -13.06 -6.78 -1.91
C PRO A 270 -13.91 -5.56 -2.28
N THR A 271 -14.80 -5.12 -1.40
CA THR A 271 -15.65 -3.93 -1.58
C THR A 271 -15.03 -2.65 -1.02
N ALA A 272 -13.90 -2.78 -0.32
CA ALA A 272 -13.22 -1.69 0.35
C ALA A 272 -11.78 -1.54 -0.13
N LEU A 273 -11.16 -0.45 0.32
CA LEU A 273 -9.73 -0.22 0.20
C LEU A 273 -9.11 -0.14 1.58
N TYR A 274 -7.85 -0.52 1.69
CA TYR A 274 -7.04 -0.30 2.87
C TYR A 274 -5.97 0.75 2.59
N VAL A 275 -5.77 1.67 3.51
CA VAL A 275 -4.87 2.81 3.35
C VAL A 275 -3.82 2.76 4.44
N ASN A 276 -2.55 2.84 4.05
CA ASN A 276 -1.39 2.87 4.93
C ASN A 276 -0.70 4.24 4.84
N ILE A 277 -0.45 4.86 5.99
CA ILE A 277 0.39 6.05 6.12
C ILE A 277 1.86 5.61 5.98
N GLY A 278 2.60 6.21 5.05
CA GLY A 278 3.99 5.86 4.83
C GLY A 278 4.97 6.77 5.58
N ASP A 279 6.25 6.35 5.56
CA ASP A 279 7.35 6.93 6.31
C ASP A 279 7.50 8.44 6.03
N LEU A 280 7.37 8.87 4.76
CA LEU A 280 7.46 10.29 4.42
C LEU A 280 6.36 11.12 5.09
N LEU A 281 5.12 10.65 5.06
CA LEU A 281 4.01 11.39 5.65
C LEU A 281 4.11 11.41 7.18
N GLN A 282 4.59 10.33 7.78
CA GLN A 282 4.93 10.29 9.21
C GLN A 282 6.04 11.29 9.55
N GLY A 283 7.12 11.33 8.75
CA GLY A 283 8.26 12.23 8.92
C GLY A 283 7.89 13.71 8.76
N HIS A 284 7.02 14.04 7.81
CA HIS A 284 6.59 15.41 7.53
C HIS A 284 5.55 15.97 8.51
N VAL A 285 4.76 15.13 9.17
CA VAL A 285 3.49 15.58 9.78
C VAL A 285 3.24 14.98 11.15
N LEU A 286 3.22 13.65 11.26
CA LEU A 286 2.75 13.03 12.50
C LEU A 286 3.78 13.16 13.64
N ALA A 287 5.06 13.35 13.35
CA ALA A 287 6.05 13.62 14.40
C ALA A 287 6.08 15.09 14.87
N GLU A 288 5.79 16.05 14.00
CA GLU A 288 5.91 17.48 14.30
C GLU A 288 4.62 18.09 14.89
N TYR A 289 3.45 17.55 14.56
CA TYR A 289 2.16 18.09 15.03
C TYR A 289 1.56 17.36 16.25
N TYR A 290 2.19 16.24 16.68
CA TYR A 290 1.74 15.35 17.77
C TYR A 290 1.62 16.01 19.16
N CYS A 291 2.24 17.18 19.37
CA CYS A 291 2.21 17.88 20.66
C CYS A 291 1.08 18.92 20.83
N SER A 292 0.25 19.17 19.81
CA SER A 292 -0.72 20.28 19.86
C SER A 292 -2.07 19.93 20.49
N LEU A 293 -2.43 18.64 20.63
CA LEU A 293 -3.77 18.21 21.05
C LEU A 293 -3.92 17.85 22.54
N LEU A 294 -2.86 17.95 23.35
CA LEU A 294 -2.90 17.66 24.81
C LEU A 294 -2.85 18.90 25.70
N GLY A 295 -3.36 20.04 25.23
CA GLY A 295 -3.77 21.15 26.08
C GLY A 295 -2.72 22.22 26.37
N GLY A 296 -2.93 23.40 25.78
CA GLY A 296 -2.75 24.66 26.50
C GLY A 296 -1.42 25.41 26.37
N HIS A 297 -0.36 24.84 25.78
CA HIS A 297 0.87 25.60 25.50
C HIS A 297 1.50 25.13 24.18
N PHE A 298 1.63 26.06 23.21
CA PHE A 298 2.35 25.83 21.96
C PHE A 298 3.84 25.65 22.26
N VAL A 299 4.28 24.41 22.40
CA VAL A 299 5.69 24.05 22.28
C VAL A 299 5.82 23.36 20.92
N TRP A 300 6.45 24.03 19.96
CA TRP A 300 6.87 23.37 18.73
C TRP A 300 7.84 22.26 19.13
N PRO A 301 7.53 20.98 18.90
CA PRO A 301 8.53 19.95 19.14
C PRO A 301 9.71 20.21 18.21
N HIS A 302 10.93 20.10 18.74
CA HIS A 302 12.14 20.07 17.92
C HIS A 302 11.94 19.10 16.76
N ARG A 303 12.43 19.46 15.56
CA ARG A 303 12.37 18.57 14.38
C ARG A 303 12.85 17.19 14.78
N ARG A 304 11.97 16.19 14.70
CA ARG A 304 12.33 14.81 15.04
C ARG A 304 13.32 14.21 14.04
N TYR A 305 13.26 14.70 12.80
CA TYR A 305 14.06 14.20 11.69
C TYR A 305 14.90 15.33 11.06
N LYS A 306 16.13 15.00 10.67
CA LYS A 306 16.99 15.85 9.82
C LYS A 306 16.30 16.11 8.48
N SER A 307 16.63 17.22 7.83
CA SER A 307 16.14 17.47 6.47
C SER A 307 16.73 16.47 5.48
N PHE A 308 15.90 15.92 4.60
CA PHE A 308 16.32 15.05 3.50
C PHE A 308 15.41 15.23 2.29
N THR A 309 15.94 14.91 1.11
CA THR A 309 15.17 14.84 -0.13
C THR A 309 14.58 13.45 -0.34
N TRP A 310 13.51 13.35 -1.14
CA TRP A 310 12.98 12.05 -1.55
C TRP A 310 14.05 11.17 -2.21
N GLY A 311 14.91 11.76 -3.04
CA GLY A 311 16.00 11.04 -3.70
C GLY A 311 17.00 10.41 -2.71
N GLU A 312 17.33 11.10 -1.62
CA GLU A 312 18.20 10.57 -0.55
C GLU A 312 17.50 9.45 0.22
N PHE A 313 16.24 9.65 0.61
CA PHE A 313 15.45 8.66 1.32
C PHE A 313 15.26 7.38 0.49
N LYS A 314 14.91 7.52 -0.79
CA LYS A 314 14.76 6.42 -1.74
C LYS A 314 16.07 5.65 -1.94
N ARG A 315 17.21 6.35 -2.06
CA ARG A 315 18.52 5.69 -2.15
C ARG A 315 18.83 4.89 -0.89
N ALA A 316 18.65 5.48 0.29
CA ALA A 316 18.87 4.80 1.56
C ALA A 316 17.99 3.55 1.68
N MET A 317 16.68 3.67 1.39
CA MET A 317 15.74 2.55 1.38
C MET A 317 16.23 1.36 0.55
N TYR A 318 16.69 1.58 -0.68
CA TYR A 318 17.14 0.49 -1.56
C TYR A 318 18.45 -0.18 -1.11
N THR A 319 19.20 0.43 -0.17
CA THR A 319 20.40 -0.19 0.43
C THR A 319 20.10 -1.02 1.67
N LEU A 320 18.86 -1.00 2.16
CA LEU A 320 18.46 -1.67 3.39
C LEU A 320 17.62 -2.93 3.12
N ARG A 321 17.53 -3.79 4.14
CA ARG A 321 16.57 -4.90 4.15
C ARG A 321 15.15 -4.39 4.41
N LEU A 322 14.17 -5.16 3.96
CA LEU A 322 12.76 -4.81 3.96
C LEU A 322 12.23 -4.39 5.35
N GLY A 323 12.60 -5.12 6.40
CA GLY A 323 12.15 -4.88 7.78
C GLY A 323 12.91 -3.79 8.53
N TYR A 324 13.91 -3.15 7.92
CA TYR A 324 14.68 -2.10 8.60
C TYR A 324 13.85 -0.82 8.74
N ASN A 325 13.88 -0.19 9.93
CA ASN A 325 13.26 1.11 10.13
C ASN A 325 14.11 2.19 9.46
N ARG A 326 13.62 2.71 8.34
CA ARG A 326 14.37 3.64 7.49
C ARG A 326 14.43 5.05 8.05
N LEU A 327 13.42 5.45 8.82
CA LEU A 327 13.36 6.79 9.44
C LEU A 327 14.43 6.98 10.51
N ASP A 328 14.94 5.89 11.11
CA ASP A 328 16.00 5.96 12.12
C ASP A 328 17.30 6.55 11.58
N LEU A 329 17.58 6.39 10.28
CA LEU A 329 18.74 7.00 9.61
C LEU A 329 18.66 8.53 9.52
N PHE A 330 17.47 9.08 9.71
CA PHE A 330 17.19 10.50 9.55
C PHE A 330 16.78 11.17 10.85
N LEU A 331 16.94 10.53 12.02
CA LEU A 331 16.67 11.17 13.32
C LEU A 331 17.59 12.38 13.51
N ALA A 332 17.01 13.50 13.95
CA ALA A 332 17.78 14.68 14.34
C ALA A 332 18.56 14.39 15.64
N GLU A 333 19.80 14.87 15.71
CA GLU A 333 20.58 14.79 16.94
C GLU A 333 20.06 15.86 17.91
N THR A 334 19.99 15.54 19.20
CA THR A 334 19.47 16.45 20.23
C THR A 334 20.32 17.71 20.46
N ASP A 335 21.46 17.84 19.75
CA ASP A 335 22.44 18.91 19.90
C ASP A 335 22.44 19.96 18.78
N ASP A 336 21.53 19.88 17.80
CA ASP A 336 21.30 20.98 16.83
C ASP A 336 20.52 22.13 17.51
N LYS A 337 21.13 22.71 18.55
CA LYS A 337 20.84 24.06 19.02
C LYS A 337 21.44 25.02 18.00
N GLU A 338 20.75 25.24 16.89
CA GLU A 338 20.98 26.47 16.15
C GLU A 338 20.60 27.62 17.09
N ASP A 339 21.62 28.33 17.56
CA ASP A 339 21.52 29.62 18.24
C ASP A 339 20.73 30.55 17.32
N ILE A 340 19.41 30.61 17.53
CA ILE A 340 18.61 31.74 17.08
C ILE A 340 18.95 32.88 18.04
N ASP A 341 20.02 33.60 17.72
CA ASP A 341 20.32 34.90 18.28
C ASP A 341 19.10 35.80 18.08
N PHE A 342 18.44 36.15 19.18
CA PHE A 342 17.48 37.24 19.21
C PHE A 342 18.24 38.55 19.05
N LEU A 343 18.13 39.17 17.87
CA LEU A 343 18.31 40.62 17.68
C LEU A 343 17.01 41.25 17.17
#